data_AF-A0AAV9P5W0-F1
#
_entry.id   AF-A0AAV9P5W0-F1
#
_cell.length_a   1.000
_cell.length_b   1.000
_cell.length_c   1.000
_cell.angle_alpha   90.00
_cell.angle_beta   90.00
_cell.angle_gamma   90.00
#
_symmetry.space_group_name_H-M   'P 1'
#
loop_
_entity.id
_entity.type
_entity.pdbx_description
1 polymer ?
#
loop_
_entity_poly.entity_id
_entity_poly.type
_entity_poly.pdbx_seq_one_letter_code
_entity_poly.pdbx_strand_id
1 'polypeptide(L)'
;MENGKMADMALDLPTPSTFTQISPVLTFTILLTFLPLSLRLYLDYLAYLALGPGGTPASLQGFLKVKLLGLFALRDPYSPRDRTQHGGYLHIGSKGLRKRRGPRPVVKGIAPQRQTTQKAPQAMFQRLASEIERMAAADDTLSIGTSCFEKHGTGLFLASTSPSRTGDLIAHTTHRCKHEIVHAHASDGSLHLTLHPADSRAVLEAGWGERHPLSRGGRFERFVPVDFVMIYAPRDSEEVEMVLRIISGARWFVGGKTGPVELEGKDGEDGMGRKDSGAVVVPEDASLAALINAAEVDKGGSHVVRVQEDLGVGDDVGSRAHFTSSNA
;
A
#
# COMPACT_ATOMS: atom_id res chain seq x y z
N MET A 1 -30.25 90.80 37.42
CA MET A 1 -29.16 90.50 36.46
C MET A 1 -28.09 89.75 37.22
N GLU A 2 -28.05 88.44 37.12
CA GLU A 2 -26.80 87.69 37.27
C GLU A 2 -26.99 86.33 36.57
N ASN A 3 -26.22 86.14 35.50
CA ASN A 3 -26.21 84.96 34.65
C ASN A 3 -25.18 83.98 35.22
N GLY A 4 -25.61 82.84 35.74
CA GLY A 4 -24.74 81.72 36.10
C GLY A 4 -24.90 80.58 35.11
N LYS A 5 -24.04 80.54 34.08
CA LYS A 5 -23.87 79.43 33.12
C LYS A 5 -23.58 78.13 33.88
N MET A 6 -24.44 77.12 33.75
CA MET A 6 -24.02 75.73 33.91
C MET A 6 -23.51 75.23 32.56
N ALA A 7 -22.22 74.95 32.51
CA ALA A 7 -21.57 74.34 31.37
C ALA A 7 -21.95 72.85 31.33
N ASP A 8 -22.73 72.45 30.32
CA ASP A 8 -22.90 71.05 29.97
C ASP A 8 -21.58 70.54 29.38
N MET A 9 -20.80 69.85 30.21
CA MET A 9 -19.64 69.08 29.79
C MET A 9 -20.15 67.73 29.26
N ALA A 10 -20.65 67.74 28.02
CA ALA A 10 -21.00 66.52 27.30
C ALA A 10 -19.69 65.75 27.03
N LEU A 11 -19.54 64.60 27.69
CA LEU A 11 -18.51 63.61 27.42
C LEU A 11 -18.69 63.09 25.98
N ASP A 12 -17.76 63.44 25.11
CA ASP A 12 -17.69 62.99 23.72
C ASP A 12 -17.31 61.50 23.71
N LEU A 13 -18.33 60.63 23.80
CA LEU A 13 -18.16 59.19 23.71
C LEU A 13 -17.77 58.83 22.26
N PRO A 14 -16.68 58.06 22.03
CA PRO A 14 -16.27 57.67 20.69
C PRO A 14 -17.41 56.91 20.01
N THR A 15 -17.83 57.40 18.85
CA THR A 15 -18.86 56.76 18.03
C THR A 15 -18.44 55.33 17.69
N PRO A 16 -19.36 54.35 17.77
CA PRO A 16 -19.01 52.96 17.48
C PRO A 16 -18.52 52.88 16.03
N SER A 17 -17.30 52.36 15.91
CA SER A 17 -16.60 52.08 14.67
C SER A 17 -17.53 51.52 13.61
N THR A 18 -17.45 52.11 12.41
CA THR A 18 -18.09 51.64 11.17
C THR A 18 -17.94 50.13 11.05
N PHE A 19 -19.03 49.39 11.29
CA PHE A 19 -19.17 48.03 10.81
C PHE A 19 -19.13 48.12 9.28
N THR A 20 -18.01 47.71 8.68
CA THR A 20 -17.89 47.62 7.22
C THR A 20 -18.97 46.68 6.71
N GLN A 21 -20.05 47.23 6.14
CA GLN A 21 -21.12 46.41 5.57
C GLN A 21 -20.55 45.62 4.39
N ILE A 22 -20.43 44.31 4.56
CA ILE A 22 -20.05 43.40 3.48
C ILE A 22 -21.17 43.44 2.44
N SER A 23 -20.84 43.80 1.20
CA SER A 23 -21.81 43.90 0.11
C SER A 23 -22.60 42.60 -0.03
N PRO A 24 -23.94 42.63 -0.18
CA PRO A 24 -24.75 41.43 -0.35
C PRO A 24 -24.29 40.62 -1.56
N VAL A 25 -23.79 41.27 -2.62
CA VAL A 25 -23.23 40.61 -3.82
C VAL A 25 -21.98 39.80 -3.47
N LEU A 26 -21.10 40.32 -2.61
CA LEU A 26 -19.91 39.62 -2.16
C LEU A 26 -20.29 38.41 -1.30
N THR A 27 -21.27 38.57 -0.41
CA THR A 27 -21.80 37.47 0.41
C THR A 27 -22.40 36.35 -0.44
N PHE A 28 -23.23 36.68 -1.43
CA PHE A 28 -23.80 35.69 -2.35
C PHE A 28 -22.73 34.99 -3.19
N THR A 29 -21.72 35.73 -3.67
CA THR A 29 -20.63 35.16 -4.46
C THR A 29 -19.77 34.20 -3.63
N ILE A 30 -19.46 34.56 -2.39
CA ILE A 30 -18.75 33.68 -1.45
C ILE A 30 -19.59 32.43 -1.19
N LEU A 31 -20.89 32.56 -0.90
CA LEU A 31 -21.74 31.40 -0.62
C LEU A 31 -21.83 30.46 -1.82
N LEU A 32 -22.02 30.99 -3.04
CA LEU A 32 -22.15 30.20 -4.26
C LEU A 32 -20.86 29.49 -4.69
N THR A 33 -19.69 29.94 -4.22
CA THR A 33 -18.40 29.35 -4.58
C THR A 33 -17.81 28.52 -3.44
N PHE A 34 -17.79 29.07 -2.22
CA PHE A 34 -17.21 28.45 -1.05
C PHE A 34 -18.03 27.26 -0.54
N LEU A 35 -19.36 27.35 -0.56
CA LEU A 35 -20.21 26.25 -0.10
C LEU A 35 -20.05 24.98 -0.96
N PRO A 36 -20.18 25.01 -2.30
CA PRO A 36 -19.97 23.80 -3.11
C PRO A 36 -18.52 23.32 -3.05
N LEU A 37 -17.54 24.22 -2.97
CA LEU A 37 -16.13 23.83 -2.83
C LEU A 37 -15.87 23.12 -1.50
N SER A 38 -16.36 23.66 -0.39
CA SER A 38 -16.21 23.05 0.94
C SER A 38 -16.93 21.72 1.03
N LEU A 39 -18.15 21.60 0.49
CA LEU A 39 -18.86 20.34 0.38
C LEU A 39 -18.06 19.33 -0.46
N ARG A 40 -17.49 19.75 -1.59
CA ARG A 40 -16.67 18.86 -2.43
C ARG A 40 -15.42 18.40 -1.70
N LEU A 41 -14.72 19.29 -1.00
CA LEU A 41 -13.54 18.92 -0.21
C LEU A 41 -13.89 17.96 0.92
N TYR A 42 -15.04 18.16 1.57
CA TYR A 42 -15.53 17.27 2.62
C TYR A 42 -15.88 15.88 2.05
N LEU A 43 -16.61 15.81 0.93
CA LEU A 43 -16.91 14.54 0.26
C LEU A 43 -15.65 13.82 -0.24
N ASP A 44 -14.69 14.57 -0.79
CA ASP A 44 -13.39 14.01 -1.19
C ASP A 44 -12.61 13.49 0.02
N TYR A 45 -12.71 14.14 1.18
CA TYR A 45 -12.10 13.68 2.43
C TYR A 45 -12.76 12.40 2.94
N LEU A 46 -14.09 12.31 2.93
CA LEU A 46 -14.79 11.08 3.27
C LEU A 46 -14.45 9.94 2.29
N ALA A 47 -14.36 10.23 1.00
CA ALA A 47 -13.93 9.27 0.00
C ALA A 47 -12.50 8.79 0.25
N TYR A 48 -11.60 9.68 0.69
CA TYR A 48 -10.24 9.32 1.10
C TYR A 48 -10.25 8.36 2.30
N LEU A 49 -11.02 8.66 3.34
CA LEU A 49 -11.16 7.78 4.51
C LEU A 49 -11.75 6.41 4.14
N ALA A 50 -12.70 6.39 3.20
CA ALA A 50 -13.34 5.16 2.73
C ALA A 50 -12.40 4.21 1.97
N LEU A 51 -11.23 4.68 1.52
CA LEU A 51 -10.19 3.81 0.93
C LEU A 51 -9.49 2.93 1.99
N GLY A 52 -9.70 3.22 3.27
CA GLY A 52 -9.12 2.49 4.40
C GLY A 52 -7.68 2.93 4.74
N PRO A 53 -7.01 2.21 5.64
CA PRO A 53 -5.62 2.47 5.99
C PRO A 53 -4.69 2.18 4.81
N GLY A 54 -3.47 2.71 4.85
CA GLY A 54 -2.40 2.43 3.90
C GLY A 54 -1.15 3.28 4.17
N GLY A 55 -0.31 3.49 3.15
CA GLY A 55 0.96 4.21 3.30
C GLY A 55 0.85 5.64 3.88
N THR A 56 -0.26 6.33 3.64
CA THR A 56 -0.59 7.63 4.26
C THR A 56 -1.65 7.48 5.35
N PRO A 57 -1.49 8.12 6.53
CA PRO A 57 -2.47 8.00 7.61
C PRO A 57 -3.86 8.47 7.21
N ALA A 58 -4.91 7.80 7.70
CA ALA A 58 -6.32 8.18 7.52
C ALA A 58 -6.69 9.40 8.39
N SER A 59 -6.00 10.52 8.17
CA SER A 59 -6.17 11.78 8.87
C SER A 59 -6.28 12.94 7.88
N LEU A 60 -6.72 14.11 8.36
CA LEU A 60 -6.77 15.33 7.54
C LEU A 60 -5.40 15.70 6.98
N GLN A 61 -4.33 15.53 7.77
CA GLN A 61 -2.96 15.76 7.31
C GLN A 61 -2.58 14.81 6.16
N GLY A 62 -2.95 13.54 6.26
CA GLY A 62 -2.76 12.55 5.19
C GLY A 62 -3.51 12.95 3.92
N PHE A 63 -4.77 13.36 4.05
CA PHE A 63 -5.58 13.86 2.94
C PHE A 63 -4.96 15.07 2.24
N LEU A 64 -4.54 16.09 3.00
CA LEU A 64 -3.90 17.29 2.43
C LEU A 64 -2.60 16.93 1.70
N LYS A 65 -1.80 16.01 2.26
CA LYS A 65 -0.60 15.49 1.60
C LYS A 65 -0.94 14.80 0.28
N VAL A 66 -1.99 13.97 0.24
CA VAL A 66 -2.44 13.30 -0.99
C VAL A 66 -2.95 14.29 -2.02
N LYS A 67 -3.69 15.33 -1.61
CA LYS A 67 -4.11 16.42 -2.52
C LYS A 67 -2.92 17.15 -3.12
N LEU A 68 -1.89 17.47 -2.33
CA LEU A 68 -0.66 18.07 -2.82
C LEU A 68 0.09 17.16 -3.80
N LEU A 69 0.21 15.86 -3.48
CA LEU A 69 0.81 14.87 -4.37
C LEU A 69 0.01 14.71 -5.68
N GLY A 70 -1.32 14.84 -5.62
CA GLY A 70 -2.22 14.76 -6.76
C GLY A 70 -1.97 15.83 -7.84
N LEU A 71 -1.40 16.98 -7.49
CA LEU A 71 -0.99 18.00 -8.47
C LEU A 71 0.10 17.51 -9.43
N PHE A 72 0.82 16.45 -9.04
CA PHE A 72 1.92 15.87 -9.80
C PHE A 72 1.61 14.47 -10.33
N ALA A 73 0.38 13.99 -10.11
CA ALA A 73 -0.06 12.70 -10.61
C ALA A 73 0.03 12.63 -12.14
N LEU A 74 0.30 11.45 -12.67
CA LEU A 74 0.21 11.16 -14.09
C LEU A 74 -1.18 11.53 -14.60
N ARG A 75 -1.24 12.25 -15.73
CA ARG A 75 -2.51 12.61 -16.38
C ARG A 75 -3.22 11.38 -16.96
N ASP A 76 -2.43 10.45 -17.48
CA ASP A 76 -2.91 9.18 -18.01
C ASP A 76 -2.07 8.03 -17.41
N PRO A 77 -2.65 7.24 -16.48
CA PRO A 77 -1.98 6.08 -15.89
C PRO A 77 -1.95 4.87 -16.84
N TYR A 78 -2.68 4.88 -17.95
CA TYR A 78 -2.73 3.77 -18.91
C TYR A 78 -1.64 3.84 -19.96
N SER A 79 -1.03 5.01 -20.16
CA SER A 79 0.04 5.20 -21.14
C SER A 79 1.38 4.67 -20.62
N PRO A 80 2.01 3.72 -21.34
CA PRO A 80 3.36 3.24 -21.01
C PRO A 80 4.37 4.37 -21.13
N ARG A 81 5.51 4.25 -20.43
CA ARG A 81 6.61 5.19 -20.66
C ARG A 81 7.24 4.94 -22.02
N ASP A 82 7.55 6.03 -22.72
CA ASP A 82 8.28 6.00 -23.98
C ASP A 82 9.77 5.74 -23.73
N ARG A 83 10.11 4.48 -23.44
CA ARG A 83 11.48 3.95 -23.46
C ARG A 83 11.46 2.57 -24.07
N THR A 84 12.11 2.44 -25.22
CA THR A 84 12.38 1.18 -25.90
C THR A 84 13.80 0.76 -25.59
N GLN A 85 13.97 -0.17 -24.68
CA GLN A 85 15.17 -1.00 -24.62
C GLN A 85 14.70 -2.45 -24.54
N HIS A 86 15.53 -3.34 -25.09
CA HIS A 86 15.25 -4.70 -25.54
C HIS A 86 14.47 -5.61 -24.56
N GLY A 87 13.95 -6.71 -25.10
CA GLY A 87 12.82 -7.52 -24.59
C GLY A 87 12.74 -7.71 -23.07
N GLY A 88 11.55 -7.45 -22.52
CA GLY A 88 11.20 -7.81 -21.14
C GLY A 88 10.87 -9.30 -21.00
N TYR A 89 10.77 -9.78 -19.77
CA TYR A 89 10.53 -11.20 -19.47
C TYR A 89 9.23 -11.71 -20.10
N LEU A 90 8.20 -10.87 -20.15
CA LEU A 90 6.88 -11.23 -20.68
C LEU A 90 6.84 -11.24 -22.22
N HIS A 91 7.92 -10.84 -22.89
CA HIS A 91 8.10 -10.94 -24.35
C HIS A 91 8.88 -12.20 -24.78
N ILE A 92 9.60 -12.85 -23.86
CA ILE A 92 10.47 -14.00 -24.16
C ILE A 92 9.62 -15.28 -24.10
N GLY A 93 8.89 -15.53 -25.18
CA GLY A 93 8.03 -16.69 -25.36
C GLY A 93 6.88 -16.33 -26.29
N SER A 94 6.64 -17.15 -27.33
CA SER A 94 5.73 -16.93 -28.46
C SER A 94 4.24 -16.72 -28.11
N LYS A 95 3.89 -16.46 -26.85
CA LYS A 95 2.56 -16.09 -26.36
C LYS A 95 2.70 -14.98 -25.31
N GLY A 96 2.78 -13.74 -25.77
CA GLY A 96 2.67 -12.55 -24.92
C GLY A 96 1.41 -12.58 -24.03
N LEU A 97 1.28 -11.62 -23.12
CA LEU A 97 0.12 -11.58 -22.21
C LEU A 97 -1.20 -11.59 -23.00
N ARG A 98 -2.09 -12.52 -22.68
CA ARG A 98 -3.45 -12.55 -23.24
C ARG A 98 -4.18 -11.28 -22.80
N LYS A 99 -5.02 -10.72 -23.67
CA LYS A 99 -5.84 -9.56 -23.31
C LYS A 99 -6.81 -9.92 -22.18
N ARG A 100 -6.89 -9.07 -21.15
CA ARG A 100 -7.83 -9.23 -20.05
C ARG A 100 -9.27 -9.07 -20.53
N ARG A 101 -10.17 -9.92 -20.04
CA ARG A 101 -11.60 -9.91 -20.41
C ARG A 101 -12.35 -8.73 -19.79
N GLY A 102 -13.20 -8.07 -20.58
CA GLY A 102 -14.10 -7.02 -20.10
C GLY A 102 -13.42 -5.66 -19.83
N PRO A 103 -14.14 -4.71 -19.24
CA PRO A 103 -13.62 -3.38 -18.95
C PRO A 103 -12.61 -3.41 -17.79
N ARG A 104 -11.74 -2.40 -17.75
CA ARG A 104 -10.86 -2.16 -16.60
C ARG A 104 -11.69 -1.88 -15.34
N PRO A 105 -11.24 -2.30 -14.16
CA PRO A 105 -11.87 -1.91 -12.92
C PRO A 105 -11.67 -0.41 -12.64
N VAL A 106 -12.57 0.16 -11.86
CA VAL A 106 -12.42 1.50 -11.30
C VAL A 106 -11.40 1.44 -10.18
N VAL A 107 -10.37 2.29 -10.29
CA VAL A 107 -9.36 2.52 -9.27
C VAL A 107 -9.48 3.95 -8.76
N LYS A 108 -9.28 4.13 -7.45
CA LYS A 108 -9.38 5.42 -6.76
C LYS A 108 -8.18 5.61 -5.83
N GLY A 109 -7.84 6.88 -5.59
CA GLY A 109 -6.77 7.25 -4.67
C GLY A 109 -5.39 7.31 -5.32
N ILE A 110 -4.41 7.69 -4.50
CA ILE A 110 -2.99 7.80 -4.87
C ILE A 110 -2.17 7.08 -3.81
N ALA A 111 -2.44 7.39 -2.54
CA ALA A 111 -1.98 6.66 -1.38
C ALA A 111 -3.07 6.83 -0.32
N PRO A 112 -3.73 5.77 0.16
CA PRO A 112 -3.81 4.48 -0.51
C PRO A 112 -4.38 4.59 -1.94
N GLN A 113 -3.98 3.69 -2.83
CA GLN A 113 -4.60 3.46 -4.13
C GLN A 113 -5.37 2.14 -4.04
N ARG A 114 -6.65 2.13 -4.44
CA ARG A 114 -7.54 0.97 -4.26
C ARG A 114 -8.40 0.68 -5.48
N GLN A 115 -8.64 -0.60 -5.70
CA GLN A 115 -9.59 -1.08 -6.69
C GLN A 115 -10.99 -1.12 -6.06
N THR A 116 -11.91 -0.30 -6.57
CA THR A 116 -13.27 -0.19 -5.98
C THR A 116 -14.29 -1.12 -6.63
N THR A 117 -13.99 -1.68 -7.80
CA THR A 117 -14.85 -2.63 -8.53
C THR A 117 -14.06 -3.87 -8.94
N GLN A 118 -14.74 -4.98 -9.24
CA GLN A 118 -14.07 -6.24 -9.66
C GLN A 118 -13.03 -6.74 -8.64
N LYS A 119 -13.28 -6.54 -7.34
CA LYS A 119 -12.39 -7.03 -6.27
C LYS A 119 -12.24 -8.56 -6.37
N ALA A 120 -11.10 -9.08 -5.96
CA ALA A 120 -10.87 -10.52 -5.96
C ALA A 120 -11.89 -11.20 -5.03
N PRO A 121 -12.56 -12.28 -5.49
CA PRO A 121 -13.23 -13.20 -4.58
C PRO A 121 -12.22 -13.72 -3.55
N GLN A 122 -12.67 -13.94 -2.31
CA GLN A 122 -11.79 -14.36 -1.21
C GLN A 122 -10.96 -15.60 -1.57
N ALA A 123 -11.58 -16.60 -2.20
CA ALA A 123 -10.89 -17.81 -2.65
C ALA A 123 -9.75 -17.53 -3.65
N MET A 124 -9.93 -16.56 -4.56
CA MET A 124 -8.90 -16.21 -5.54
C MET A 124 -7.77 -15.42 -4.89
N PHE A 125 -8.09 -14.52 -3.95
CA PHE A 125 -7.09 -13.81 -3.17
C PHE A 125 -6.25 -14.77 -2.32
N GLN A 126 -6.89 -15.73 -1.64
CA GLN A 126 -6.22 -16.76 -0.86
C GLN A 126 -5.31 -17.62 -1.74
N ARG A 127 -5.80 -18.08 -2.90
CA ARG A 127 -4.97 -18.83 -3.86
C ARG A 127 -3.75 -18.02 -4.31
N LEU A 128 -3.93 -16.76 -4.66
CA LEU A 128 -2.84 -15.86 -5.04
C LEU A 128 -1.83 -15.69 -3.90
N ALA A 129 -2.29 -15.45 -2.66
CA ALA A 129 -1.42 -15.30 -1.49
C ALA A 129 -0.62 -16.57 -1.20
N SER A 130 -1.26 -17.75 -1.22
CA SER A 130 -0.59 -19.03 -1.01
C SER A 130 0.45 -19.33 -2.08
N GLU A 131 0.21 -18.97 -3.34
CA GLU A 131 1.22 -19.14 -4.40
C GLU A 131 2.41 -18.18 -4.23
N ILE A 132 2.19 -16.95 -3.75
CA ILE A 132 3.28 -16.02 -3.42
C ILE A 132 4.13 -16.58 -2.26
N GLU A 133 3.49 -17.14 -1.24
CA GLU A 133 4.17 -17.80 -0.12
C GLU A 133 4.96 -19.03 -0.58
N ARG A 134 4.36 -19.86 -1.46
CA ARG A 134 5.04 -21.01 -2.06
C ARG A 134 6.26 -20.59 -2.88
N MET A 135 6.17 -19.50 -3.64
CA MET A 135 7.32 -18.94 -4.36
C MET A 135 8.45 -18.55 -3.41
N ALA A 136 8.13 -17.94 -2.27
CA ALA A 136 9.13 -17.57 -1.28
C ALA A 136 9.77 -18.81 -0.62
N ALA A 137 8.96 -19.82 -0.29
CA ALA A 137 9.45 -21.07 0.29
C ALA A 137 10.33 -21.89 -0.68
N ALA A 138 10.14 -21.74 -1.99
CA ALA A 138 10.87 -22.49 -3.01
C ALA A 138 12.19 -21.83 -3.48
N ASP A 139 12.48 -20.58 -3.08
CA ASP A 139 13.73 -19.91 -3.41
C ASP A 139 14.26 -19.16 -2.19
N ASP A 140 15.38 -19.64 -1.63
CA ASP A 140 16.07 -19.04 -0.47
C ASP A 140 16.49 -17.57 -0.66
N THR A 141 16.46 -17.07 -1.89
CA THR A 141 16.69 -15.64 -2.19
C THR A 141 15.44 -14.78 -2.05
N LEU A 142 14.30 -15.35 -1.67
CA LEU A 142 13.04 -14.63 -1.48
C LEU A 142 12.58 -14.72 -0.02
N SER A 143 11.86 -13.70 0.43
CA SER A 143 11.23 -13.72 1.76
C SER A 143 9.87 -13.03 1.76
N ILE A 144 9.00 -13.46 2.66
CA ILE A 144 7.73 -12.82 2.94
C ILE A 144 7.90 -11.82 4.08
N GLY A 145 7.28 -10.66 3.97
CA GLY A 145 7.24 -9.67 5.03
C GLY A 145 6.12 -8.67 4.85
N THR A 146 6.01 -7.71 5.78
CA THR A 146 5.06 -6.61 5.66
C THR A 146 5.52 -5.60 4.62
N SER A 147 4.64 -5.20 3.70
CA SER A 147 4.95 -4.19 2.67
C SER A 147 5.42 -2.86 3.28
N CYS A 148 6.49 -2.29 2.71
CA CYS A 148 7.01 -0.97 3.06
C CYS A 148 6.08 0.16 2.60
N PHE A 149 5.46 -0.01 1.42
CA PHE A 149 4.61 1.00 0.80
C PHE A 149 3.22 1.04 1.41
N GLU A 150 2.63 -0.14 1.63
CA GLU A 150 1.28 -0.28 2.17
C GLU A 150 1.27 -0.23 3.70
N LYS A 151 2.40 -0.54 4.34
CA LYS A 151 2.60 -0.67 5.81
C LYS A 151 1.82 -1.81 6.46
N HIS A 152 1.05 -2.54 5.66
CA HIS A 152 0.23 -3.68 6.03
C HIS A 152 0.22 -4.69 4.86
N GLY A 153 -0.16 -5.94 5.13
CA GLY A 153 -0.31 -6.97 4.10
C GLY A 153 0.99 -7.65 3.66
N THR A 154 0.82 -8.76 2.92
CA THR A 154 1.89 -9.64 2.46
C THR A 154 2.64 -9.03 1.28
N GLY A 155 3.94 -8.80 1.49
CA GLY A 155 4.91 -8.44 0.47
C GLY A 155 5.92 -9.56 0.23
N LEU A 156 6.35 -9.71 -1.02
CA LEU A 156 7.45 -10.58 -1.43
C LEU A 156 8.69 -9.73 -1.67
N PHE A 157 9.81 -10.11 -1.06
CA PHE A 157 11.07 -9.37 -1.06
C PHE A 157 12.20 -10.23 -1.60
N LEU A 158 13.21 -9.59 -2.20
CA LEU A 158 14.50 -10.23 -2.45
C LEU A 158 15.35 -10.19 -1.17
N ALA A 159 15.94 -11.31 -0.78
CA ALA A 159 16.85 -11.41 0.36
C ALA A 159 18.06 -10.48 0.15
N SER A 160 18.44 -9.76 1.22
CA SER A 160 19.49 -8.72 1.20
C SER A 160 20.88 -9.20 0.76
N THR A 161 21.12 -10.52 0.72
CA THR A 161 22.38 -11.13 0.29
C THR A 161 22.45 -11.41 -1.21
N SER A 162 21.35 -11.24 -1.95
CA SER A 162 21.31 -11.51 -3.39
C SER A 162 21.76 -10.28 -4.20
N PRO A 163 22.71 -10.41 -5.13
CA PRO A 163 23.13 -9.29 -5.97
C PRO A 163 21.99 -8.88 -6.90
N SER A 164 21.40 -7.70 -6.65
CA SER A 164 20.40 -7.12 -7.55
C SER A 164 21.04 -6.79 -8.91
N ARG A 165 20.46 -7.30 -10.01
CA ARG A 165 20.92 -6.98 -11.38
C ARG A 165 20.77 -5.50 -11.76
N THR A 166 20.01 -4.74 -10.97
CA THR A 166 19.72 -3.34 -11.25
C THR A 166 20.63 -2.41 -10.49
N GLY A 167 21.92 -2.43 -10.85
CA GLY A 167 22.82 -1.32 -10.55
C GLY A 167 22.20 -0.01 -11.03
N ASP A 168 22.17 1.01 -10.16
CA ASP A 168 21.74 2.41 -10.32
C ASP A 168 20.36 2.73 -10.97
N LEU A 169 19.76 1.84 -11.77
CA LEU A 169 18.54 2.05 -12.57
C LEU A 169 17.22 1.81 -11.82
N ILE A 170 17.24 1.02 -10.74
CA ILE A 170 16.10 0.80 -9.83
C ILE A 170 16.38 1.43 -8.43
N ALA A 171 17.53 2.09 -8.30
CA ALA A 171 18.34 2.07 -7.07
C ALA A 171 17.87 2.95 -5.91
N HIS A 172 16.86 3.80 -6.04
CA HIS A 172 16.49 4.69 -4.93
C HIS A 172 15.30 4.21 -4.11
N THR A 173 14.13 3.94 -4.69
CA THR A 173 12.96 3.52 -3.90
C THR A 173 12.98 2.07 -3.49
N THR A 174 13.38 1.18 -4.41
CA THR A 174 13.43 -0.27 -4.14
C THR A 174 14.45 -0.60 -3.06
N HIS A 175 15.59 0.11 -3.04
CA HIS A 175 16.57 -0.01 -1.97
C HIS A 175 16.03 0.51 -0.62
N ARG A 176 15.23 1.58 -0.62
CA ARG A 176 14.56 2.11 0.59
C ARG A 176 13.48 1.18 1.15
N CYS A 177 12.86 0.38 0.28
CA CYS A 177 11.88 -0.62 0.66
C CYS A 177 12.44 -2.05 0.57
N LYS A 178 13.73 -2.24 0.89
CA LYS A 178 14.36 -3.55 1.10
C LYS A 178 14.17 -4.54 -0.06
N HIS A 179 14.16 -4.07 -1.30
CA HIS A 179 13.96 -4.92 -2.49
C HIS A 179 12.58 -5.60 -2.55
N GLU A 180 11.53 -4.90 -2.12
CA GLU A 180 10.14 -5.33 -2.33
C GLU A 180 9.85 -5.52 -3.83
N ILE A 181 9.47 -6.74 -4.20
CA ILE A 181 9.14 -7.14 -5.57
C ILE A 181 7.67 -6.85 -5.86
N VAL A 182 6.80 -7.30 -4.95
CA VAL A 182 5.35 -7.17 -5.04
C VAL A 182 4.75 -7.11 -3.65
N HIS A 183 3.63 -6.40 -3.50
CA HIS A 183 2.72 -6.58 -2.38
C HIS A 183 1.27 -6.66 -2.85
N ALA A 184 0.47 -7.44 -2.13
CA ALA A 184 -0.95 -7.62 -2.40
C ALA A 184 -1.82 -6.86 -1.39
N HIS A 185 -2.88 -6.22 -1.87
CA HIS A 185 -3.84 -5.50 -1.03
C HIS A 185 -4.89 -6.47 -0.53
N ALA A 186 -4.90 -6.75 0.78
CA ALA A 186 -5.93 -7.61 1.38
C ALA A 186 -7.36 -7.06 1.24
N SER A 187 -7.51 -5.75 1.04
CA SER A 187 -8.80 -5.05 0.98
C SER A 187 -9.57 -5.22 -0.35
N ASP A 188 -8.86 -5.54 -1.44
CA ASP A 188 -9.45 -5.66 -2.78
C ASP A 188 -8.80 -6.73 -3.68
N GLY A 189 -7.63 -7.24 -3.32
CA GLY A 189 -6.88 -8.28 -4.02
C GLY A 189 -6.01 -7.80 -5.17
N SER A 190 -5.95 -6.49 -5.42
CA SER A 190 -4.99 -5.91 -6.36
C SER A 190 -3.57 -5.92 -5.79
N LEU A 191 -2.57 -5.64 -6.64
CA LEU A 191 -1.17 -5.69 -6.24
C LEU A 191 -0.42 -4.47 -6.75
N HIS A 192 0.65 -4.09 -6.08
CA HIS A 192 1.67 -3.23 -6.67
C HIS A 192 2.98 -3.96 -6.83
N LEU A 193 3.66 -3.70 -7.95
CA LEU A 193 4.97 -4.25 -8.26
C LEU A 193 5.73 -3.33 -9.23
N THR A 194 7.03 -3.57 -9.37
CA THR A 194 7.89 -2.85 -10.31
C THR A 194 8.25 -3.76 -11.48
N LEU A 195 7.99 -3.32 -12.71
CA LEU A 195 8.28 -4.10 -13.93
C LEU A 195 9.37 -3.46 -14.77
N HIS A 196 10.00 -4.28 -15.61
CA HIS A 196 10.78 -3.78 -16.73
C HIS A 196 9.87 -2.91 -17.63
N PRO A 197 10.35 -1.78 -18.22
CA PRO A 197 9.51 -0.91 -19.05
C PRO A 197 8.77 -1.62 -20.19
N ALA A 198 9.39 -2.64 -20.79
CA ALA A 198 8.75 -3.46 -21.84
C ALA A 198 7.62 -4.36 -21.30
N ASP A 199 7.76 -4.89 -20.08
CA ASP A 199 6.75 -5.71 -19.41
C ASP A 199 5.60 -4.84 -18.90
N SER A 200 5.92 -3.66 -18.35
CA SER A 200 4.94 -2.63 -17.98
C SER A 200 4.07 -2.26 -19.18
N ARG A 201 4.67 -1.99 -20.35
CA ARG A 201 3.94 -1.76 -21.59
C ARG A 201 2.99 -2.92 -21.94
N ALA A 202 3.49 -4.16 -21.92
CA ALA A 202 2.66 -5.33 -22.23
C ALA A 202 1.47 -5.49 -21.27
N VAL A 203 1.68 -5.28 -19.97
CA VAL A 203 0.64 -5.31 -18.94
C VAL A 203 -0.42 -4.24 -19.18
N LEU A 204 0.00 -3.01 -19.49
CA LEU A 204 -0.89 -1.89 -19.75
C LEU A 204 -1.71 -2.17 -21.02
N GLU A 205 -1.06 -2.52 -22.13
CA GLU A 205 -1.73 -2.79 -23.41
C GLU A 205 -2.71 -3.96 -23.34
N ALA A 206 -2.35 -5.02 -22.61
CA ALA A 206 -3.21 -6.18 -22.41
C ALA A 206 -4.35 -5.95 -21.38
N GLY A 207 -4.38 -4.80 -20.69
CA GLY A 207 -5.48 -4.45 -19.78
C GLY A 207 -5.37 -5.04 -18.37
N TRP A 208 -4.18 -5.49 -17.96
CA TRP A 208 -3.95 -6.14 -16.66
C TRP A 208 -3.64 -5.19 -15.51
N GLY A 209 -3.27 -3.95 -15.81
CA GLY A 209 -2.93 -2.98 -14.77
C GLY A 209 -2.89 -1.56 -15.29
N GLU A 210 -2.53 -0.66 -14.38
CA GLU A 210 -2.31 0.76 -14.64
C GLU A 210 -1.08 1.25 -13.87
N ARG A 211 -0.43 2.31 -14.35
CA ARG A 211 0.71 2.89 -13.64
C ARG A 211 0.24 3.55 -12.36
N HIS A 212 1.07 3.45 -11.32
CA HIS A 212 0.83 4.21 -10.10
C HIS A 212 0.83 5.71 -10.41
N PRO A 213 -0.11 6.54 -9.90
CA PRO A 213 -0.21 7.95 -10.26
C PRO A 213 1.07 8.76 -10.01
N LEU A 214 1.91 8.34 -9.07
CA LEU A 214 3.20 8.98 -8.76
C LEU A 214 4.42 8.39 -9.48
N SER A 215 4.27 7.38 -10.36
CA SER A 215 5.38 6.73 -11.07
C SER A 215 5.89 7.56 -12.27
N ARG A 216 5.97 8.88 -12.09
CA ARG A 216 6.40 9.85 -13.11
C ARG A 216 7.91 9.83 -13.35
N GLY A 217 8.70 9.48 -12.34
CA GLY A 217 10.16 9.57 -12.36
C GLY A 217 10.71 10.89 -11.83
N GLY A 218 12.02 11.05 -11.90
CA GLY A 218 12.76 12.21 -11.38
C GLY A 218 12.60 12.30 -9.86
N ARG A 219 12.28 13.50 -9.35
CA ARG A 219 12.17 13.72 -7.89
C ARG A 219 11.08 12.89 -7.20
N PHE A 220 10.14 12.32 -7.95
CA PHE A 220 9.06 11.48 -7.43
C PHE A 220 9.50 10.04 -7.17
N GLU A 221 10.68 9.64 -7.66
CA GLU A 221 11.28 8.33 -7.38
C GLU A 221 11.60 8.15 -5.90
N ARG A 222 11.64 9.24 -5.11
CA ARG A 222 11.73 9.12 -3.65
C ARG A 222 10.48 8.52 -2.99
N PHE A 223 9.34 8.50 -3.69
CA PHE A 223 8.05 8.05 -3.19
C PHE A 223 7.65 6.68 -3.74
N VAL A 224 7.78 6.48 -5.06
CA VAL A 224 7.50 5.20 -5.73
C VAL A 224 8.48 4.97 -6.88
N PRO A 225 8.80 3.72 -7.23
CA PRO A 225 9.60 3.42 -8.41
C PRO A 225 8.99 3.99 -9.70
N VAL A 226 9.85 4.27 -10.67
CA VAL A 226 9.48 4.92 -11.93
C VAL A 226 8.56 4.01 -12.79
N ASP A 227 8.77 2.70 -12.77
CA ASP A 227 7.93 1.69 -13.44
C ASP A 227 7.04 0.92 -12.46
N PHE A 228 6.60 1.61 -11.40
CA PHE A 228 5.65 1.07 -10.43
C PHE A 228 4.23 1.05 -11.01
N VAL A 229 3.63 -0.14 -11.00
CA VAL A 229 2.31 -0.42 -11.56
C VAL A 229 1.40 -1.04 -10.51
N MET A 230 0.10 -0.81 -10.66
CA MET A 230 -0.95 -1.55 -10.00
C MET A 230 -1.43 -2.65 -10.95
N ILE A 231 -1.35 -3.90 -10.53
CA ILE A 231 -1.96 -5.04 -11.20
C ILE A 231 -3.33 -5.26 -10.59
N TYR A 232 -4.33 -5.41 -11.45
CA TYR A 232 -5.70 -5.56 -11.00
C TYR A 232 -5.96 -6.91 -10.34
N ALA A 233 -6.91 -6.93 -9.41
CA ALA A 233 -7.28 -8.12 -8.66
C ALA A 233 -7.79 -9.25 -9.58
N PRO A 234 -7.32 -10.50 -9.42
CA PRO A 234 -7.77 -11.63 -10.23
C PRO A 234 -9.20 -12.03 -9.87
N ARG A 235 -10.02 -12.31 -10.88
CA ARG A 235 -11.44 -12.67 -10.72
C ARG A 235 -11.69 -14.17 -10.71
N ASP A 236 -10.81 -14.93 -11.35
CA ASP A 236 -10.93 -16.36 -11.54
C ASP A 236 -9.54 -17.02 -11.61
N SER A 237 -9.53 -18.35 -11.67
CA SER A 237 -8.32 -19.16 -11.68
C SER A 237 -7.36 -18.84 -12.82
N GLU A 238 -7.88 -18.52 -14.01
CA GLU A 238 -7.03 -18.16 -15.16
C GLU A 238 -6.37 -16.79 -14.96
N GLU A 239 -7.10 -15.84 -14.35
CA GLU A 239 -6.52 -14.54 -14.01
C GLU A 239 -5.45 -14.65 -12.93
N VAL A 240 -5.61 -15.54 -11.94
CA VAL A 240 -4.56 -15.81 -10.94
C VAL A 240 -3.26 -16.23 -11.65
N GLU A 241 -3.33 -17.18 -12.58
CA GLU A 241 -2.15 -17.65 -13.31
C GLU A 241 -1.48 -16.54 -14.13
N MET A 242 -2.26 -15.65 -14.75
CA MET A 242 -1.72 -14.48 -15.45
C MET A 242 -1.04 -13.50 -14.50
N VAL A 243 -1.63 -13.25 -13.33
CA VAL A 243 -1.02 -12.40 -12.30
C VAL A 243 0.30 -13.02 -11.80
N LEU A 244 0.36 -14.32 -11.56
CA LEU A 244 1.59 -15.01 -11.17
C LEU A 244 2.70 -14.92 -12.24
N ARG A 245 2.33 -14.97 -13.53
CA ARG A 245 3.28 -14.71 -14.64
C ARG A 245 3.82 -13.28 -14.60
N ILE A 246 2.97 -12.29 -14.31
CA ILE A 246 3.40 -10.89 -14.16
C ILE A 246 4.34 -10.73 -12.96
N ILE A 247 4.05 -11.38 -11.82
CA ILE A 247 4.92 -11.39 -10.63
C ILE A 247 6.28 -12.00 -10.98
N SER A 248 6.30 -13.06 -11.80
CA SER A 248 7.56 -13.66 -12.29
C SER A 248 8.40 -12.67 -13.10
N GLY A 249 7.76 -11.85 -13.94
CA GLY A 249 8.44 -10.76 -14.67
C GLY A 249 9.00 -9.68 -13.73
N ALA A 250 8.26 -9.31 -12.68
CA ALA A 250 8.73 -8.39 -11.65
C ALA A 250 9.94 -8.95 -10.90
N ARG A 251 9.88 -10.22 -10.49
CA ARG A 251 11.00 -10.93 -9.85
C ARG A 251 12.22 -11.01 -10.75
N TRP A 252 12.05 -11.31 -12.04
CA TRP A 252 13.14 -11.31 -13.01
C TRP A 252 13.81 -9.94 -13.10
N PHE A 253 12.99 -8.88 -13.14
CA PHE A 253 13.50 -7.51 -13.27
C PHE A 253 14.24 -7.05 -12.01
N VAL A 254 13.70 -7.32 -10.81
CA VAL A 254 14.29 -6.88 -9.53
C VAL A 254 15.45 -7.77 -9.08
N GLY A 255 15.27 -9.10 -9.15
CA GLY A 255 16.17 -10.10 -8.58
C GLY A 255 17.09 -10.81 -9.57
N GLY A 256 16.85 -10.66 -10.87
CA GLY A 256 17.80 -11.12 -11.87
C GLY A 256 17.92 -12.64 -12.08
N LYS A 257 16.95 -13.46 -11.68
CA LYS A 257 16.88 -14.88 -12.08
C LYS A 257 15.85 -15.12 -13.17
N THR A 258 16.18 -15.97 -14.14
CA THR A 258 15.28 -16.45 -15.22
C THR A 258 14.76 -17.83 -14.89
N GLY A 259 13.48 -17.94 -14.57
CA GLY A 259 12.78 -19.23 -14.55
C GLY A 259 11.27 -18.98 -14.63
N PRO A 260 10.51 -19.69 -15.46
CA PRO A 260 9.06 -19.73 -15.33
C PRO A 260 8.70 -20.31 -13.96
N VAL A 261 7.66 -19.78 -13.33
CA VAL A 261 6.99 -20.51 -12.24
C VAL A 261 6.32 -21.68 -12.91
N GLU A 262 6.84 -22.88 -12.70
CA GLU A 262 6.11 -24.10 -13.01
C GLU A 262 4.86 -24.12 -12.12
N LEU A 263 3.75 -23.75 -12.74
CA LEU A 263 2.43 -24.04 -12.23
C LEU A 263 2.21 -25.50 -12.62
N GLU A 264 2.26 -26.41 -11.65
CA GLU A 264 1.89 -27.81 -11.90
C GLU A 264 0.43 -27.84 -12.36
N GLY A 265 0.24 -27.98 -13.67
CA GLY A 265 -1.03 -28.33 -14.26
C GLY A 265 -1.31 -29.79 -13.93
N LYS A 266 -2.41 -30.04 -13.21
CA LYS A 266 -3.02 -31.36 -13.12
C LYS A 266 -3.72 -31.65 -14.44
N ASP A 267 -2.93 -32.13 -15.40
CA ASP A 267 -3.45 -32.85 -16.56
C ASP A 267 -3.07 -34.33 -16.35
N GLY A 268 -4.07 -35.20 -16.30
CA GLY A 268 -3.93 -36.61 -15.93
C GLY A 268 -3.35 -37.51 -17.02
N GLU A 269 -2.96 -38.71 -16.56
CA GLU A 269 -2.76 -39.99 -17.30
C GLU A 269 -1.55 -40.01 -18.27
N ASP A 270 -0.57 -40.93 -18.25
CA ASP A 270 -0.39 -42.27 -17.68
C ASP A 270 1.12 -42.56 -17.55
N GLY A 271 1.56 -43.31 -16.54
CA GLY A 271 2.97 -43.69 -16.44
C GLY A 271 3.41 -44.38 -15.15
N MET A 272 3.06 -45.65 -15.03
CA MET A 272 3.54 -46.66 -14.08
C MET A 272 4.98 -46.45 -13.56
N GLY A 273 5.13 -46.31 -12.23
CA GLY A 273 6.43 -46.29 -11.55
C GLY A 273 6.33 -46.40 -10.04
N ARG A 274 6.19 -47.64 -9.53
CA ARG A 274 6.29 -48.00 -8.10
C ARG A 274 7.65 -47.61 -7.52
N LYS A 275 7.66 -46.93 -6.36
CA LYS A 275 8.53 -47.28 -5.21
C LYS A 275 8.13 -46.55 -3.91
N ASP A 276 7.81 -47.41 -2.95
CA ASP A 276 7.65 -47.35 -1.50
C ASP A 276 8.07 -46.11 -0.66
N SER A 277 7.15 -45.80 0.26
CA SER A 277 7.30 -45.53 1.70
C SER A 277 8.08 -44.31 2.19
N GLY A 278 7.32 -43.40 2.84
CA GLY A 278 7.84 -42.37 3.73
C GLY A 278 6.71 -41.46 4.22
N ALA A 279 5.88 -41.95 5.14
CA ALA A 279 4.87 -41.12 5.79
C ALA A 279 5.56 -40.11 6.71
N VAL A 280 5.50 -38.83 6.34
CA VAL A 280 5.85 -37.72 7.24
C VAL A 280 4.55 -37.11 7.73
N VAL A 281 4.30 -37.30 9.03
CA VAL A 281 3.23 -36.66 9.79
C VAL A 281 3.57 -35.18 9.91
N VAL A 282 2.71 -34.30 9.40
CA VAL A 282 2.80 -32.85 9.60
C VAL A 282 2.04 -32.51 10.90
N PRO A 283 2.63 -31.79 11.87
CA PRO A 283 1.90 -31.36 13.06
C PRO A 283 0.85 -30.30 12.71
N GLU A 284 -0.35 -30.47 13.24
CA GLU A 284 -1.38 -29.43 13.29
C GLU A 284 -1.12 -28.47 14.46
N ASP A 285 -0.57 -27.29 14.18
CA ASP A 285 -0.68 -26.06 14.97
C ASP A 285 0.15 -24.94 14.29
N ALA A 286 -0.27 -23.71 14.05
CA ALA A 286 -1.46 -22.96 14.40
C ALA A 286 -1.94 -22.21 13.14
N SER A 287 -3.15 -22.53 12.67
CA SER A 287 -3.71 -21.92 11.46
C SER A 287 -4.21 -20.50 11.72
N LEU A 288 -4.01 -19.64 10.71
CA LEU A 288 -4.88 -18.62 10.10
C LEU A 288 -6.08 -18.02 10.89
N ALA A 289 -6.76 -18.78 11.76
CA ALA A 289 -7.85 -18.31 12.61
C ALA A 289 -7.43 -17.18 13.57
N ALA A 290 -6.17 -17.16 14.04
CA ALA A 290 -5.68 -16.14 14.96
C ALA A 290 -5.54 -14.75 14.30
N LEU A 291 -5.21 -14.70 13.00
CA LEU A 291 -5.03 -13.44 12.27
C LEU A 291 -6.35 -12.85 11.77
N ILE A 292 -7.36 -13.71 11.51
CA ILE A 292 -8.70 -13.26 11.11
C ILE A 292 -9.45 -12.65 12.29
N ASN A 293 -9.33 -13.23 13.50
CA ASN A 293 -9.99 -12.69 14.69
C ASN A 293 -9.41 -11.34 15.18
N ALA A 294 -8.14 -11.04 14.89
CA ALA A 294 -7.55 -9.75 15.26
C ALA A 294 -8.12 -8.57 14.45
N ALA A 295 -8.66 -8.81 13.26
CA ALA A 295 -9.26 -7.76 12.42
C ALA A 295 -10.72 -7.45 12.79
N GLU A 296 -11.37 -8.30 13.58
CA GLU A 296 -12.79 -8.19 13.91
C GLU A 296 -13.06 -7.58 15.31
N VAL A 297 -12.03 -7.48 16.16
CA VAL A 297 -12.16 -7.00 17.55
C VAL A 297 -11.98 -5.47 17.71
N ASP A 298 -11.44 -4.74 16.72
CA ASP A 298 -11.20 -3.28 16.86
C ASP A 298 -12.43 -2.39 16.56
N LYS A 299 -13.64 -2.93 16.72
CA LYS A 299 -14.88 -2.14 16.76
C LYS A 299 -15.44 -2.11 18.18
N GLY A 300 -14.88 -1.23 19.00
CA GLY A 300 -15.57 -0.67 20.16
C GLY A 300 -14.77 -0.73 21.45
N GLY A 301 -14.37 0.44 21.96
CA GLY A 301 -13.87 0.55 23.32
C GLY A 301 -12.94 1.73 23.53
N SER A 302 -13.51 2.90 23.81
CA SER A 302 -12.80 4.03 24.41
C SER A 302 -12.20 3.59 25.75
N HIS A 303 -10.88 3.51 25.88
CA HIS A 303 -10.22 3.59 27.18
C HIS A 303 -8.92 4.39 27.14
N VAL A 304 -8.95 5.48 27.91
CA VAL A 304 -7.84 6.34 28.29
C VAL A 304 -6.83 5.54 29.11
N VAL A 305 -5.58 5.47 28.65
CA VAL A 305 -4.47 4.96 29.47
C VAL A 305 -3.69 6.15 30.03
N ARG A 306 -3.83 6.37 31.34
CA ARG A 306 -2.95 7.24 32.12
C ARG A 306 -1.60 6.54 32.28
N VAL A 307 -0.54 7.27 31.99
CA VAL A 307 0.83 6.93 32.35
C VAL A 307 0.99 7.19 33.84
N GLN A 308 1.43 6.19 34.60
CA GLN A 308 1.88 6.36 35.97
C GLN A 308 3.32 5.86 36.06
N GLU A 309 4.22 6.83 36.26
CA GLU A 309 5.62 6.62 36.65
C GLU A 309 5.65 6.08 38.09
N ASP A 310 6.53 5.14 38.38
CA ASP A 310 6.88 4.79 39.76
C ASP A 310 8.40 4.73 39.93
N LEU A 311 8.87 5.53 40.89
CA LEU A 311 10.24 5.68 41.37
C LEU A 311 10.27 5.20 42.84
N GLY A 312 11.35 4.51 43.25
CA GLY A 312 11.69 4.24 44.66
C GLY A 312 11.99 2.74 44.90
N VAL A 313 13.25 2.28 45.03
CA VAL A 313 14.24 2.42 46.15
C VAL A 313 13.81 1.69 47.43
N GLY A 314 14.67 0.75 47.90
CA GLY A 314 14.94 0.56 49.33
C GLY A 314 14.83 -0.85 49.93
N ASP A 315 15.99 -1.51 50.07
CA ASP A 315 16.52 -2.21 51.27
C ASP A 315 15.97 -3.57 51.80
N ASP A 316 16.82 -4.58 51.59
CA ASP A 316 17.62 -5.34 52.58
C ASP A 316 17.03 -6.43 53.52
N VAL A 317 17.95 -7.35 53.85
CA VAL A 317 18.03 -8.33 54.96
C VAL A 317 17.68 -9.80 54.67
N GLY A 318 18.72 -10.55 54.26
CA GLY A 318 19.36 -11.58 55.09
C GLY A 318 18.69 -12.95 55.28
N SER A 319 19.33 -14.02 54.80
CA SER A 319 19.86 -15.09 55.67
C SER A 319 20.76 -16.07 54.90
N ARG A 320 21.56 -16.81 55.66
CA ARG A 320 22.89 -17.35 55.37
C ARG A 320 22.90 -18.86 55.64
N ALA A 321 23.52 -19.66 54.77
CA ALA A 321 24.23 -20.94 55.05
C ALA A 321 24.75 -21.53 53.72
N HIS A 322 26.04 -21.49 53.38
CA HIS A 322 27.10 -22.50 53.68
C HIS A 322 26.62 -23.95 53.42
N PHE A 323 27.23 -24.78 52.57
CA PHE A 323 28.60 -25.32 52.66
C PHE A 323 28.99 -26.11 51.36
N THR A 324 30.23 -25.89 50.87
CA THR A 324 31.28 -26.78 50.26
C THR A 324 30.91 -28.11 49.57
N SER A 325 31.63 -28.71 48.61
CA SER A 325 33.04 -28.69 48.13
C SER A 325 33.11 -29.34 46.72
N SER A 326 33.99 -28.89 45.80
CA SER A 326 35.28 -29.52 45.38
C SER A 326 35.16 -31.02 45.02
N ASN A 327 35.69 -31.62 43.96
CA ASN A 327 36.83 -31.47 43.04
C ASN A 327 36.48 -32.40 41.83
N ALA A 328 37.15 -32.44 40.67
CA ALA A 328 38.50 -32.09 40.24
C ALA A 328 38.47 -31.75 38.75
#